data_AF-A0A7W7HVB5-F1
#
_entry.id   AF-A0A7W7HVB5-F1
#
_cell.length_a   1.000
_cell.length_b   1.000
_cell.length_c   1.000
_cell.angle_alpha   90.00
_cell.angle_beta   90.00
_cell.angle_gamma   90.00
#
_symmetry.space_group_name_H-M   'P 1'
#
loop_
_entity.id
_entity.type
_entity.pdbx_description
1 polymer ?
#
loop_
_entity_poly.entity_id
_entity_poly.type
_entity_poly.pdbx_seq_one_letter_code
_entity_poly.pdbx_strand_id
1 'polypeptide(L)'
;MFVTEFGTQQASGDGPNNFTRAQAYLDLMATKKISWTNWNYSDDLRSGAVFTAGTCGAGPYPGTSRLKPAGVWVRDRDRTADDFPTG
;
A
#
# COMPACT_ATOMS: atom_id res chain seq x y z
N MET A 1 -15.68 4.23 10.88
CA MET A 1 -15.29 3.17 9.92
C MET A 1 -13.78 3.20 9.79
N PHE A 2 -13.13 2.04 9.67
CA PHE A 2 -11.70 1.92 9.43
C PHE A 2 -11.52 0.82 8.37
N VAL A 3 -10.80 1.11 7.29
CA VAL A 3 -10.47 0.10 6.28
C VAL A 3 -9.22 -0.62 6.71
N THR A 4 -9.37 -1.70 7.47
CA THR A 4 -8.24 -2.43 8.04
C THR A 4 -7.35 -3.08 6.97
N GLU A 5 -7.86 -3.21 5.75
CA GLU A 5 -7.11 -3.81 4.64
C GLU A 5 -7.58 -3.30 3.27
N PHE A 6 -6.63 -2.97 2.40
CA PHE A 6 -6.86 -2.81 0.95
C PHE A 6 -5.62 -3.22 0.14
N GLY A 7 -5.82 -3.55 -1.13
CA GLY A 7 -4.75 -3.81 -2.11
C GLY A 7 -4.92 -2.99 -3.39
N THR A 8 -3.87 -2.93 -4.22
CA THR A 8 -3.95 -2.28 -5.55
C THR A 8 -4.20 -3.27 -6.67
N GLN A 9 -4.31 -4.56 -6.35
CA GLN A 9 -4.45 -5.68 -7.25
C GLN A 9 -5.86 -6.28 -7.16
N GLN A 10 -6.05 -7.46 -7.76
CA GLN A 10 -7.27 -8.24 -7.57
C GLN A 10 -7.33 -8.81 -6.14
N ALA A 11 -8.51 -9.27 -5.73
CA ALA A 11 -8.74 -9.79 -4.38
C ALA A 11 -7.91 -11.05 -4.03
N SER A 12 -7.33 -11.74 -5.01
CA SER A 12 -6.36 -12.82 -4.79
C SER A 12 -5.02 -12.34 -4.20
N GLY A 13 -4.81 -11.02 -4.12
CA GLY A 13 -3.55 -10.38 -3.78
C GLY A 13 -2.58 -10.29 -4.95
N ASP A 14 -2.99 -10.71 -6.15
CA ASP A 14 -2.14 -10.80 -7.34
C ASP A 14 -2.82 -10.22 -8.59
N GLY A 15 -2.10 -10.24 -9.71
CA GLY A 15 -2.53 -9.66 -10.98
C GLY A 15 -2.04 -8.22 -11.17
N PRO A 16 -2.50 -7.53 -12.22
CA PRO A 16 -2.03 -6.18 -12.51
C PRO A 16 -2.48 -5.19 -11.45
N ASN A 17 -1.61 -4.23 -11.13
CA ASN A 17 -1.96 -3.10 -10.27
C ASN A 17 -2.93 -2.16 -11.00
N ASN A 18 -3.98 -1.70 -10.31
CA ASN A 18 -4.86 -0.64 -10.76
C ASN A 18 -4.76 0.57 -9.81
N PHE A 19 -3.66 1.31 -9.96
CA PHE A 19 -3.36 2.48 -9.16
C PHE A 19 -4.40 3.60 -9.29
N THR A 20 -5.01 3.75 -10.47
CA THR A 20 -6.09 4.73 -10.69
C THR A 20 -7.30 4.40 -9.82
N ARG A 21 -7.72 3.12 -9.79
CA ARG A 21 -8.86 2.71 -8.95
C ARG A 21 -8.51 2.77 -7.47
N ALA A 22 -7.31 2.35 -7.09
CA ALA A 22 -6.85 2.44 -5.71
C ALA A 22 -6.84 3.91 -5.23
N GLN A 23 -6.35 4.85 -6.05
CA GLN A 23 -6.38 6.28 -5.71
C GLN A 23 -7.81 6.79 -5.50
N ALA A 24 -8.76 6.44 -6.38
CA ALA A 24 -10.15 6.86 -6.22
C ALA A 24 -10.78 6.38 -4.90
N TYR A 25 -10.39 5.21 -4.40
CA TYR A 25 -10.80 4.75 -3.07
C TYR A 25 -10.11 5.52 -1.94
N LEU A 26 -8.81 5.83 -2.06
CA LEU A 26 -8.12 6.67 -1.08
C LEU A 26 -8.73 8.07 -1.00
N ASP A 27 -9.10 8.67 -2.15
CA ASP A 27 -9.75 9.98 -2.20
C ASP A 27 -11.13 9.96 -1.52
N LEU A 28 -11.90 8.89 -1.72
CA LEU A 28 -13.15 8.66 -1.02
C LEU A 28 -12.93 8.53 0.49
N MET A 29 -11.92 7.76 0.90
CA MET A 29 -11.59 7.56 2.32
C MET A 29 -11.12 8.85 2.98
N ALA A 30 -10.30 9.66 2.31
CA ALA A 30 -9.92 11.00 2.78
C ALA A 30 -11.15 11.90 2.96
N THR A 31 -12.04 11.97 1.96
CA THR A 31 -13.29 12.76 2.03
C THR A 31 -14.18 12.34 3.20
N LYS A 32 -14.19 11.05 3.52
CA LYS A 32 -15.02 10.47 4.60
C LYS A 32 -14.30 10.38 5.94
N LYS A 33 -13.04 10.83 6.03
CA LYS A 33 -12.20 10.74 7.23
C LYS A 33 -12.05 9.30 7.73
N ILE A 34 -11.76 8.39 6.81
CA ILE A 34 -11.60 6.96 7.06
C ILE A 34 -10.12 6.61 6.95
N SER A 35 -9.54 6.17 8.05
CA SER A 35 -8.19 5.61 8.06
C SER A 35 -8.16 4.24 7.39
N TRP A 36 -6.98 3.88 6.87
CA TRP A 36 -6.78 2.66 6.12
C TRP A 36 -5.43 2.01 6.39
N THR A 37 -5.27 0.74 6.01
CA THR A 37 -3.99 0.03 6.05
C THR A 37 -3.83 -0.84 4.81
N ASN A 38 -2.68 -0.76 4.14
CA ASN A 38 -2.40 -1.54 2.93
C ASN A 38 -1.95 -2.96 3.27
N TRP A 39 -2.44 -3.91 2.49
CA TRP A 39 -1.90 -5.26 2.39
C TRP A 39 -0.81 -5.32 1.30
N ASN A 40 0.44 -5.72 1.57
CA ASN A 40 1.01 -6.09 2.88
C ASN A 40 2.52 -5.89 3.00
N TYR A 41 3.02 -5.96 4.23
CA TYR A 41 4.45 -6.09 4.53
C TYR A 41 4.91 -7.54 4.27
N SER A 42 5.28 -7.85 3.03
CA SER A 42 5.92 -9.12 2.69
C SER A 42 6.79 -9.00 1.44
N ASP A 43 7.61 -10.03 1.22
CA ASP A 43 8.34 -10.30 -0.01
C ASP A 43 7.82 -11.54 -0.74
N ASP A 44 6.53 -11.87 -0.52
CA ASP A 44 5.80 -12.93 -1.21
C ASP A 44 5.82 -12.75 -2.73
N LEU A 45 5.59 -13.83 -3.48
CA LEU A 45 5.65 -13.80 -4.95
C LEU A 45 4.59 -12.88 -5.58
N ARG A 46 3.43 -12.70 -4.95
CA ARG A 46 2.30 -11.96 -5.51
C ARG A 46 2.63 -10.49 -5.75
N SER A 47 1.98 -9.88 -6.74
CA SER A 47 2.17 -8.46 -7.06
C SER A 47 1.74 -7.50 -5.93
N GLY A 48 0.88 -7.95 -4.99
CA GLY A 48 0.46 -7.20 -3.81
C GLY A 48 1.49 -7.12 -2.68
N ALA A 49 2.51 -7.97 -2.67
CA ALA A 49 3.63 -7.82 -1.74
C ALA A 49 4.34 -6.49 -1.98
N VAL A 50 4.70 -5.75 -0.93
CA VAL A 50 5.40 -4.47 -1.09
C VAL A 50 6.88 -4.63 -1.44
N PHE A 51 7.51 -5.77 -1.12
CA PHE A 51 8.93 -6.00 -1.37
C PHE A 51 9.22 -7.03 -2.47
N THR A 52 10.38 -6.90 -3.11
CA THR A 52 10.92 -7.94 -4.00
C THR A 52 11.38 -9.16 -3.19
N ALA A 53 11.29 -10.37 -3.75
CA ALA A 53 11.60 -11.62 -3.06
C ALA A 53 12.98 -11.63 -2.38
N GLY A 54 13.07 -12.15 -1.16
CA GLY A 54 14.29 -12.24 -0.36
C GLY A 54 14.63 -10.99 0.45
N THR A 55 13.85 -9.91 0.30
CA THR A 55 14.08 -8.66 1.04
C THR A 55 13.88 -8.84 2.54
N CYS A 56 12.85 -9.57 2.97
CA CYS A 56 12.49 -9.71 4.38
C CYS A 56 13.55 -10.49 5.18
N GLY A 57 14.14 -11.53 4.56
CA GLY A 57 15.20 -12.32 5.18
C GLY A 57 16.58 -11.63 5.15
N ALA A 58 16.83 -10.77 4.16
CA ALA A 58 18.13 -10.13 4.00
C ALA A 58 18.28 -8.83 4.80
N GLY A 59 17.25 -7.97 4.80
CA GLY A 59 17.41 -6.56 5.20
C GLY A 59 18.63 -5.87 4.53
N PRO A 60 19.01 -4.65 4.92
CA PRO A 60 18.10 -3.59 5.40
C PRO A 60 17.08 -3.18 4.31
N TYR A 61 16.19 -2.22 4.61
CA TYR A 61 15.13 -1.72 3.71
C TYR A 61 15.38 -0.28 3.19
N PRO A 62 16.51 0.01 2.53
CA PRO A 62 16.83 1.37 2.10
C PRO A 62 16.05 1.79 0.85
N GLY A 63 15.59 3.04 0.85
CA GLY A 63 15.01 3.68 -0.34
C GLY A 63 13.83 2.90 -0.94
N THR A 64 13.81 2.80 -2.27
CA THR A 64 12.74 2.13 -3.04
C THR A 64 13.25 0.96 -3.89
N SER A 65 14.56 0.68 -3.90
CA SER A 65 15.15 -0.33 -4.81
C SER A 65 14.69 -1.76 -4.53
N ARG A 66 14.24 -2.03 -3.29
CA ARG A 66 13.68 -3.32 -2.88
C ARG A 66 12.15 -3.36 -2.88
N LEU A 67 11.50 -2.28 -3.31
CA LEU A 67 10.05 -2.21 -3.37
C LEU A 67 9.56 -2.71 -4.73
N LYS A 68 8.50 -3.50 -4.71
CA LYS A 68 7.66 -3.74 -5.89
C LYS A 68 6.91 -2.45 -6.24
N PRO A 69 6.30 -2.36 -7.44
CA PRO A 69 5.51 -1.19 -7.83
C PRO A 69 4.42 -0.82 -6.80
N ALA A 70 3.76 -1.81 -6.20
CA ALA A 70 2.77 -1.59 -5.14
C ALA A 70 3.39 -0.96 -3.88
N GLY A 71 4.58 -1.42 -3.49
CA GLY A 71 5.33 -0.88 -2.35
C GLY A 71 5.78 0.56 -2.56
N VAL A 72 6.28 0.90 -3.75
CA VAL A 72 6.61 2.29 -4.10
C VAL A 72 5.35 3.16 -4.01
N TRP A 73 4.24 2.69 -4.60
CA TRP A 73 3.00 3.43 -4.67
C TRP A 73 2.39 3.72 -3.29
N VAL A 74 2.32 2.72 -2.40
CA VAL A 74 1.74 2.90 -1.06
C VAL A 74 2.63 3.78 -0.19
N ARG A 75 3.96 3.58 -0.25
CA ARG A 75 4.93 4.38 0.50
C ARG A 75 4.78 5.88 0.20
N ASP A 76 4.54 6.26 -1.05
CA ASP A 76 4.39 7.67 -1.41
C ASP A 76 3.11 8.29 -0.81
N ARG A 77 2.08 7.49 -0.53
CA ARG A 77 0.85 7.93 0.15
C ARG A 77 1.00 7.97 1.66
N ASP A 78 1.60 6.95 2.27
CA ASP A 78 1.84 6.88 3.71
C ASP A 78 2.71 8.05 4.23
N ARG A 79 3.53 8.63 3.36
CA ARG A 79 4.42 9.76 3.69
C ARG A 79 3.73 11.13 3.73
N THR A 80 2.46 11.20 3.32
CA THR A 80 1.66 12.41 3.41
C THR A 80 0.64 12.20 4.53
N ALA A 81 0.80 12.94 5.62
CA ALA A 81 -0.17 12.91 6.70
C ALA A 81 -1.56 13.37 6.21
N ASP A 82 -2.60 12.78 6.78
CA ASP A 82 -3.95 13.31 6.61
C ASP A 82 -4.12 14.67 7.32
N ASP A 83 -5.21 15.37 7.00
CA ASP A 83 -5.62 16.62 7.63
C ASP A 83 -6.81 16.40 8.58
N PHE A 84 -6.99 15.17 9.09
CA PHE A 84 -8.13 14.88 9.94
C PHE A 84 -7.99 15.66 11.26
N PRO A 85 -9.09 16.18 11.82
CA PRO A 85 -9.01 16.94 13.07
C PRO A 85 -8.41 16.07 14.18
N THR A 86 -7.26 16.49 14.70
CA THR A 86 -6.78 16.07 16.01
C THR A 86 -7.50 16.96 17.02
N GLY A 87 -8.38 16.38 17.83
CA GLY A 87 -9.25 17.13 18.76
C GLY A 87 -8.50 18.02 19.75
#